data_AF-A0A554RID6-F1
#
_entry.id   AF-A0A554RID6-F1
#
_cell.length_a   1.000
_cell.length_b   1.000
_cell.length_c   1.000
_cell.angle_alpha   90.00
_cell.angle_beta   90.00
_cell.angle_gamma   90.00
#
_symmetry.space_group_name_H-M   'P 1'
#
loop_
_entity.id
_entity.type
_entity.pdbx_description
1 polymer ?
#
loop_
_entity_poly.entity_id
_entity_poly.type
_entity_poly.pdbx_seq_one_letter_code
_entity_poly.pdbx_strand_id
1 'polypeptide(L)'
;MEFSSVSGFLGLLPPALIAFAFVWAILRAGSRQVVVHRLWQFVRGKQEIADPEIRAFAEEEASFISFRILAGVPVSSLEKAHELIRWTKLNDVQMYRLRLCGDFFDPDARQVRVDKLPSGFIQKLRAAGLFWWLLVAALSFGSLFLDRTLMTLNATQRYFFATPTQVGSLGSIIPFGPRSLKAADCTRPASANAQRSGFTEQEVGILCSILTDSGANAFLKRTLAEQFWSSVKLFGVSAVLFWMSFFSWIAGVSAKKLAGRQIDPAVPGTQLSLGLST
;
A
#
# COMPACT_ATOMS: atom_id res chain seq x y z
N MET A 1 -23.90 -23.36 -9.66
CA MET A 1 -23.24 -23.59 -8.35
C MET A 1 -21.99 -22.71 -8.30
N GLU A 2 -21.72 -22.08 -7.15
CA GLU A 2 -20.39 -21.58 -6.71
C GLU A 2 -19.93 -20.13 -7.08
N PHE A 3 -20.82 -19.12 -7.08
CA PHE A 3 -20.36 -17.70 -7.01
C PHE A 3 -20.55 -17.05 -5.62
N SER A 4 -21.38 -17.64 -4.76
CA SER A 4 -21.69 -17.11 -3.42
C SER A 4 -20.55 -17.32 -2.41
N SER A 5 -19.75 -18.37 -2.55
CA SER A 5 -18.58 -18.60 -1.66
C SER A 5 -17.42 -17.66 -1.96
N VAL A 6 -17.29 -17.20 -3.21
CA VAL A 6 -16.20 -16.34 -3.68
C VAL A 6 -16.36 -14.91 -3.16
N SER A 7 -17.59 -14.40 -3.04
CA SER A 7 -17.86 -13.05 -2.52
C SER A 7 -17.56 -12.91 -1.02
N GLY A 8 -17.80 -13.96 -0.21
CA GLY A 8 -17.42 -13.99 1.20
C GLY A 8 -15.90 -13.98 1.41
N PHE A 9 -15.16 -14.75 0.61
CA PHE A 9 -13.70 -14.85 0.69
C PHE A 9 -13.01 -13.55 0.20
N LEU A 10 -13.53 -12.93 -0.88
CA LEU A 10 -13.10 -11.62 -1.35
C LEU A 10 -13.47 -10.47 -0.38
N GLY A 11 -14.50 -10.63 0.44
CA GLY A 11 -14.87 -9.66 1.48
C GLY A 11 -13.87 -9.60 2.65
N LEU A 12 -13.24 -10.73 2.97
CA LEU A 12 -12.25 -10.87 4.06
C LEU A 12 -10.80 -10.61 3.62
N LEU A 13 -10.52 -10.69 2.32
CA LEU A 13 -9.17 -10.48 1.78
C LEU A 13 -8.62 -9.06 2.08
N PRO A 14 -9.40 -7.96 1.93
CA PRO A 14 -8.91 -6.62 2.24
C PRO A 14 -8.52 -6.41 3.70
N PRO A 15 -9.36 -6.71 4.72
CA PRO A 15 -8.95 -6.54 6.12
C PRO A 15 -7.79 -7.48 6.49
N ALA A 16 -7.73 -8.69 5.94
CA ALA A 16 -6.62 -9.61 6.18
C ALA A 16 -5.29 -9.07 5.59
N LEU A 17 -5.30 -8.51 4.37
CA LEU A 17 -4.11 -7.91 3.77
C LEU A 17 -3.68 -6.62 4.48
N ILE A 18 -4.64 -5.81 4.93
CA ILE A 18 -4.36 -4.63 5.75
C ILE A 18 -3.74 -5.05 7.09
N ALA A 19 -4.32 -6.03 7.77
CA ALA A 19 -3.77 -6.57 9.02
C ALA A 19 -2.38 -7.17 8.80
N PHE A 20 -2.17 -7.94 7.73
CA PHE A 20 -0.88 -8.50 7.37
C PHE A 20 0.14 -7.41 7.07
N ALA A 21 -0.21 -6.37 6.32
CA ALA A 21 0.67 -5.25 6.04
C ALA A 21 0.99 -4.44 7.30
N PHE A 22 0.03 -4.30 8.22
CA PHE A 22 0.23 -3.65 9.51
C PHE A 22 1.18 -4.46 10.39
N VAL A 23 0.97 -5.78 10.50
CA VAL A 23 1.87 -6.71 11.20
C VAL A 23 3.25 -6.72 10.55
N TRP A 24 3.34 -6.78 9.24
CA TRP A 24 4.58 -6.73 8.48
C TRP A 24 5.31 -5.39 8.68
N ALA A 25 4.59 -4.26 8.69
CA ALA A 25 5.15 -2.96 8.98
C ALA A 25 5.66 -2.87 10.43
N ILE A 26 4.94 -3.43 11.41
CA ILE A 26 5.37 -3.51 12.81
C ILE A 26 6.64 -4.37 12.95
N LEU A 27 6.67 -5.53 12.28
CA LEU A 27 7.81 -6.45 12.28
C LEU A 27 9.03 -5.83 11.58
N ARG A 28 8.83 -5.15 10.44
CA ARG A 28 9.90 -4.50 9.68
C ARG A 28 10.39 -3.20 10.30
N ALA A 29 9.53 -2.47 11.01
CA ALA A 29 9.92 -1.29 11.78
C ALA A 29 10.74 -1.63 13.03
N GLY A 30 10.95 -2.92 13.36
CA GLY A 30 11.66 -3.33 14.57
C GLY A 30 10.98 -2.82 15.86
N SER A 31 9.69 -2.49 15.78
CA SER A 31 8.99 -1.63 16.73
C SER A 31 8.29 -2.38 17.87
N ARG A 32 8.64 -3.66 18.10
CA ARG A 32 8.15 -4.37 19.29
C ARG A 32 8.66 -3.70 20.57
N GLN A 33 9.88 -3.18 20.57
CA GLN A 33 10.46 -2.54 21.77
C GLN A 33 9.98 -1.10 21.98
N VAL A 34 9.72 -0.34 20.91
CA VAL A 34 9.32 1.09 21.03
C VAL A 34 7.87 1.24 21.49
N VAL A 35 6.96 0.40 20.97
CA VAL A 35 5.56 0.40 21.43
C VAL A 35 5.50 -0.05 22.89
N VAL A 36 6.23 -1.11 23.25
CA VAL A 36 6.33 -1.57 24.64
C VAL A 36 6.94 -0.50 25.53
N HIS A 37 8.00 0.21 25.11
CA HIS A 37 8.64 1.25 25.93
C HIS A 37 7.77 2.50 26.08
N ARG A 38 7.01 2.91 25.05
CA ARG A 38 6.03 4.00 25.17
C ARG A 38 4.84 3.60 26.03
N LEU A 39 4.36 2.36 25.90
CA LEU A 39 3.33 1.82 26.78
C LEU A 39 3.86 1.74 28.22
N TRP A 40 5.14 1.41 28.41
CA TRP A 40 5.77 1.34 29.71
C TRP A 40 5.95 2.74 30.33
N GLN A 41 6.40 3.73 29.55
CA GLN A 41 6.50 5.12 30.02
C GLN A 41 5.12 5.73 30.33
N PHE A 42 4.08 5.31 29.63
CA PHE A 42 2.70 5.74 29.91
C PHE A 42 2.17 5.14 31.22
N VAL A 43 2.52 3.90 31.54
CA VAL A 43 2.09 3.21 32.78
C VAL A 43 2.96 3.60 33.99
N ARG A 44 4.24 3.92 33.82
CA ARG A 44 5.17 4.14 34.93
C ARG A 44 5.15 5.56 35.53
N GLY A 45 4.57 6.55 34.82
CA GLY A 45 4.54 7.94 35.29
C GLY A 45 5.94 8.54 35.48
N LYS A 46 6.01 9.84 35.79
CA LYS A 46 7.27 10.58 36.03
C LYS A 46 7.91 10.19 37.38
N GLN A 47 8.30 8.94 37.57
CA GLN A 47 9.17 8.59 38.70
C GLN A 47 10.62 8.85 38.29
N GLU A 48 11.21 9.89 38.90
CA GLU A 48 12.64 10.14 38.84
C GLU A 48 13.36 8.95 39.49
N ILE A 49 14.20 8.27 38.70
CA ILE A 49 15.04 7.18 39.16
C ILE A 49 16.04 7.79 40.15
N ALA A 50 15.92 7.42 41.42
CA ALA A 50 16.73 8.00 42.51
C ALA A 50 18.21 7.57 42.48
N ASP A 51 18.54 6.51 41.73
CA ASP A 51 19.88 5.96 41.62
C ASP A 51 20.62 6.53 40.38
N PRO A 52 21.77 7.20 40.55
CA PRO A 52 22.52 7.82 39.46
C PRO A 52 23.11 6.80 38.46
N GLU A 53 23.45 5.58 38.88
CA GLU A 53 23.96 4.54 37.96
C GLU A 53 22.83 4.01 37.08
N ILE A 54 21.65 3.77 37.66
CA ILE A 54 20.47 3.31 36.93
C ILE A 54 19.96 4.40 35.97
N ARG A 55 20.09 5.68 36.33
CA ARG A 55 19.77 6.81 35.46
C ARG A 55 20.71 6.89 34.26
N ALA A 56 22.02 6.76 34.47
CA ALA A 56 23.00 6.78 33.39
C ALA A 56 22.76 5.63 32.40
N PHE A 57 22.48 4.42 32.92
CA PHE A 57 22.13 3.27 32.10
C PHE A 57 20.83 3.49 31.30
N ALA A 58 19.78 4.02 31.94
CA ALA A 58 18.50 4.29 31.28
C ALA A 58 18.61 5.38 30.18
N GLU A 59 19.42 6.41 30.40
CA GLU A 59 19.70 7.45 29.40
C GLU A 59 20.50 6.89 28.22
N GLU A 60 21.46 6.01 28.49
CA GLU A 60 22.25 5.31 27.47
C GLU A 60 21.37 4.41 26.59
N GLU A 61 20.50 3.60 27.20
CA GLU A 61 19.53 2.79 26.47
C GLU A 61 18.52 3.65 25.68
N ALA A 62 18.03 4.75 26.26
CA ALA A 62 17.11 5.66 25.58
C ALA A 62 17.76 6.34 24.36
N SER A 63 19.04 6.73 24.48
CA SER A 63 19.83 7.28 23.39
C SER A 63 20.06 6.25 22.28
N PHE A 64 20.39 5.01 22.66
CA PHE A 64 20.57 3.90 21.73
C PHE A 64 19.27 3.56 20.97
N ILE A 65 18.13 3.50 21.67
CA ILE A 65 16.81 3.27 21.06
C ILE A 65 16.48 4.43 20.10
N SER A 66 16.74 5.67 20.50
CA SER A 66 16.54 6.86 19.66
C SER A 66 17.39 6.79 18.39
N PHE A 67 18.65 6.37 18.50
CA PHE A 67 19.52 6.14 17.35
C PHE A 67 18.93 5.06 16.42
N ARG A 68 18.47 3.92 16.94
CA ARG A 68 17.84 2.86 16.11
C ARG A 68 16.61 3.35 15.37
N ILE A 69 15.79 4.20 15.98
CA ILE A 69 14.60 4.78 15.35
C ILE A 69 14.99 5.79 14.26
N LEU A 70 15.91 6.71 14.55
CA LEU A 70 16.31 7.78 13.64
C LEU A 70 17.15 7.26 12.47
N ALA A 71 18.16 6.45 12.78
CA ALA A 71 19.01 5.80 11.79
C ALA A 71 18.25 4.72 11.02
N GLY A 72 17.26 4.06 11.65
CA GLY A 72 16.47 2.99 11.04
C GLY A 72 17.29 1.73 10.72
N VAL A 73 18.43 1.53 11.40
CA VAL A 73 19.32 0.39 11.22
C VAL A 73 19.35 -0.43 12.52
N PRO A 74 19.02 -1.73 12.48
CA PRO A 74 18.94 -2.56 13.69
C PRO A 74 20.34 -3.01 14.13
N VAL A 75 21.01 -2.23 14.97
CA VAL A 75 22.32 -2.59 15.55
C VAL A 75 22.14 -3.36 16.86
N SER A 76 23.03 -4.33 17.14
CA SER A 76 22.95 -5.19 18.33
C SER A 76 23.40 -4.52 19.64
N SER A 77 24.39 -3.61 19.59
CA SER A 77 24.93 -2.90 20.76
C SER A 77 25.31 -1.46 20.47
N LEU A 78 25.46 -0.64 21.52
CA LEU A 78 25.91 0.76 21.38
C LEU A 78 27.33 0.86 20.82
N GLU A 79 28.24 -0.04 21.24
CA GLU A 79 29.59 -0.12 20.70
C GLU A 79 29.57 -0.34 19.18
N LYS A 80 28.76 -1.29 18.71
CA LYS A 80 28.58 -1.55 17.28
C LYS A 80 27.95 -0.37 16.55
N ALA A 81 27.09 0.42 17.21
CA ALA A 81 26.55 1.64 16.63
C ALA A 81 27.64 2.70 16.43
N HIS A 82 28.53 2.88 17.41
CA HIS A 82 29.68 3.78 17.27
C HIS A 82 30.67 3.32 16.20
N GLU A 83 30.94 2.02 16.09
CA GLU A 83 31.74 1.46 15.01
C GLU A 83 31.09 1.70 13.64
N LEU A 84 29.77 1.52 13.53
CA LEU A 84 29.02 1.77 12.30
C LEU A 84 29.07 3.26 11.91
N ILE A 85 28.90 4.17 12.86
CA ILE A 85 29.01 5.61 12.61
C ILE A 85 30.42 5.95 12.11
N ARG A 86 31.48 5.42 12.74
CA ARG A 86 32.86 5.61 12.28
C ARG A 86 33.06 5.06 10.87
N TRP A 87 32.61 3.84 10.60
CA TRP A 87 32.69 3.21 9.29
C TRP A 87 31.96 4.01 8.20
N THR A 88 30.75 4.51 8.48
CA THR A 88 29.99 5.32 7.52
C THR A 88 30.67 6.64 7.18
N LYS A 89 31.32 7.29 8.16
CA LYS A 89 32.09 8.51 7.94
C LYS A 89 33.35 8.26 7.11
N LEU A 90 34.06 7.15 7.37
CA LEU A 90 35.27 6.78 6.62
C LEU A 90 34.97 6.44 5.16
N ASN A 91 33.84 5.80 4.89
CA ASN A 91 33.49 5.29 3.56
C ASN A 91 32.49 6.18 2.79
N ASP A 92 32.21 7.39 3.28
CA ASP A 92 31.21 8.32 2.72
C ASP A 92 29.86 7.64 2.39
N VAL A 93 29.39 6.80 3.32
CA VAL A 93 28.10 6.11 3.19
C VAL A 93 27.08 6.77 4.09
N GLN A 94 26.09 7.43 3.49
CA GLN A 94 25.00 8.01 4.24
C GLN A 94 24.18 6.93 4.97
N MET A 95 23.91 7.14 6.26
CA MET A 95 23.12 6.21 7.10
C MET A 95 21.73 5.92 6.51
N TYR A 96 21.12 6.90 5.84
CA TYR A 96 19.87 6.73 5.10
C TYR A 96 19.93 5.62 4.02
N ARG A 97 21.06 5.48 3.32
CA ARG A 97 21.23 4.41 2.30
C ARG A 97 21.33 3.04 2.95
N LEU A 98 21.94 2.94 4.12
CA LEU A 98 21.99 1.70 4.89
C LEU A 98 20.58 1.30 5.36
N ARG A 99 19.80 2.25 5.86
CA ARG A 99 18.38 2.05 6.21
C ARG A 99 17.57 1.50 5.04
N LEU A 100 17.77 2.04 3.84
CA LEU A 100 17.07 1.54 2.65
C LEU A 100 17.41 0.10 2.32
N CYS A 101 18.63 -0.36 2.57
CA CYS A 101 19.04 -1.75 2.33
C CYS A 101 18.26 -2.75 3.20
N GLY A 102 17.79 -2.34 4.38
CA GLY A 102 17.03 -3.19 5.30
C GLY A 102 17.76 -4.51 5.60
N ASP A 103 17.04 -5.62 5.51
CA ASP A 103 17.55 -6.97 5.84
C ASP A 103 18.71 -7.48 4.96
N PHE A 104 19.01 -6.79 3.84
CA PHE A 104 20.13 -7.15 2.98
C PHE A 104 21.48 -6.63 3.50
N PHE A 105 21.47 -5.70 4.45
CA PHE A 105 22.68 -5.18 5.08
C PHE A 105 22.81 -5.71 6.49
N ASP A 106 23.98 -6.23 6.82
CA ASP A 106 24.34 -6.61 8.18
C ASP A 106 25.04 -5.42 8.87
N PRO A 107 24.40 -4.76 9.84
CA PRO A 107 25.01 -3.62 10.51
C PRO A 107 26.10 -3.99 11.50
N ASP A 108 26.08 -5.20 12.05
CA ASP A 108 27.10 -5.65 13.01
C ASP A 108 28.38 -6.05 12.27
N ALA A 109 28.22 -6.74 11.14
CA ALA A 109 29.33 -7.11 10.26
C ALA A 109 29.70 -6.02 9.22
N ARG A 110 28.95 -4.91 9.16
CA ARG A 110 29.12 -3.77 8.23
C ARG A 110 29.23 -4.18 6.75
N GLN A 111 28.57 -5.28 6.38
CA GLN A 111 28.66 -5.87 5.05
C GLN A 111 27.28 -6.16 4.46
N VAL A 112 27.20 -6.13 3.13
CA VAL A 112 26.00 -6.58 2.42
C VAL A 112 26.00 -8.10 2.37
N ARG A 113 24.86 -8.70 2.70
CA ARG A 113 24.65 -10.15 2.61
C ARG A 113 24.46 -10.56 1.15
N VAL A 114 25.58 -10.82 0.46
CA VAL A 114 25.62 -11.09 -0.98
C VAL A 114 24.82 -12.36 -1.33
N ASP A 115 24.81 -13.33 -0.44
CA ASP A 115 24.04 -14.58 -0.52
C ASP A 115 22.52 -14.35 -0.58
N LYS A 116 22.03 -13.27 0.03
CA LYS A 116 20.59 -12.93 0.08
C LYS A 116 20.16 -11.91 -0.97
N LEU A 117 21.08 -11.42 -1.81
CA LEU A 117 20.75 -10.41 -2.82
C LEU A 117 19.78 -10.98 -3.86
N PRO A 118 18.67 -10.28 -4.18
CA PRO A 118 17.76 -10.75 -5.19
C PRO A 118 18.44 -10.76 -6.56
N SER A 119 18.25 -11.82 -7.35
CA SER A 119 18.81 -11.91 -8.70
C SER A 119 18.35 -10.73 -9.59
N GLY A 120 19.05 -10.49 -10.70
CA GLY A 120 18.64 -9.45 -11.67
C GLY A 120 17.22 -9.65 -12.17
N PHE A 121 16.84 -10.90 -12.43
CA PHE A 121 15.50 -11.29 -12.87
C PHE A 121 14.43 -11.01 -11.80
N ILE A 122 14.68 -11.41 -10.54
CA ILE A 122 13.75 -11.15 -9.42
C ILE A 122 13.51 -9.64 -9.25
N GLN A 123 14.54 -8.81 -9.46
CA GLN A 123 14.36 -7.37 -9.38
C GLN A 123 13.51 -6.78 -10.51
N LYS A 124 13.63 -7.31 -11.73
CA LYS A 124 12.74 -6.94 -12.84
C LYS A 124 11.30 -7.35 -12.55
N LEU A 125 11.08 -8.54 -11.98
CA LEU A 125 9.76 -9.01 -11.59
C LEU A 125 9.13 -8.12 -10.50
N ARG A 126 9.91 -7.69 -9.50
CA ARG A 126 9.45 -6.72 -8.49
C ARG A 126 9.08 -5.37 -9.10
N ALA A 127 9.86 -4.88 -10.06
CA ALA A 127 9.53 -3.64 -10.78
C ALA A 127 8.25 -3.77 -11.61
N ALA A 128 8.06 -4.91 -12.30
CA ALA A 128 6.82 -5.19 -13.02
C ALA A 128 5.61 -5.26 -12.08
N GLY A 129 5.75 -5.90 -10.92
CA GLY A 129 4.71 -5.94 -9.88
C GLY A 129 4.37 -4.54 -9.34
N LEU A 130 5.38 -3.69 -9.13
CA LEU A 130 5.17 -2.30 -8.73
C LEU A 130 4.30 -1.55 -9.76
N PHE A 131 4.63 -1.67 -11.05
CA PHE A 131 3.88 -1.03 -12.13
C PHE A 131 2.44 -1.56 -12.21
N TRP A 132 2.26 -2.87 -12.05
CA TRP A 132 0.93 -3.49 -12.00
C TRP A 132 0.06 -2.93 -10.87
N TRP A 133 0.59 -2.86 -9.65
CA TRP A 133 -0.17 -2.32 -8.51
C TRP A 133 -0.47 -0.83 -8.65
N LEU A 134 0.44 -0.06 -9.26
CA LEU A 134 0.18 1.34 -9.59
C LEU A 134 -0.99 1.49 -10.58
N LEU A 135 -1.03 0.65 -11.62
CA LEU A 135 -2.11 0.65 -12.61
C LEU A 135 -3.46 0.28 -11.98
N VAL A 136 -3.50 -0.76 -11.14
CA VAL A 136 -4.71 -1.16 -10.40
C VAL A 136 -5.17 -0.04 -9.47
N ALA A 137 -4.26 0.61 -8.74
CA ALA A 137 -4.59 1.74 -7.87
C ALA A 137 -5.15 2.93 -8.66
N ALA A 138 -4.53 3.28 -9.80
CA ALA A 138 -4.99 4.36 -10.66
C ALA A 138 -6.38 4.09 -11.24
N LEU A 139 -6.65 2.88 -11.73
CA LEU A 139 -7.97 2.49 -12.23
C LEU A 139 -9.03 2.50 -11.12
N SER A 140 -8.69 1.95 -9.94
CA SER A 140 -9.60 1.92 -8.79
C SER A 140 -9.93 3.34 -8.32
N PHE A 141 -8.93 4.21 -8.24
CA PHE A 141 -9.11 5.62 -7.89
C PHE A 141 -9.94 6.36 -8.95
N GLY A 142 -9.66 6.16 -10.23
CA GLY A 142 -10.44 6.74 -11.33
C GLY A 142 -11.90 6.31 -11.30
N SER A 143 -12.19 5.07 -10.88
CA SER A 143 -13.56 4.57 -10.75
C SER A 143 -14.38 5.27 -9.66
N LEU A 144 -13.74 5.89 -8.66
CA LEU A 144 -14.44 6.64 -7.61
C LEU A 144 -15.10 7.93 -8.13
N PHE A 145 -14.62 8.46 -9.25
CA PHE A 145 -15.17 9.64 -9.89
C PHE A 145 -16.28 9.30 -10.89
N LEU A 146 -16.58 8.01 -11.08
CA LEU A 146 -17.68 7.57 -11.93
C LEU A 146 -18.94 7.43 -11.08
N ASP A 147 -19.83 8.43 -11.18
CA ASP A 147 -21.17 8.37 -10.57
C ASP A 147 -22.14 7.42 -11.30
N ARG A 148 -21.60 6.44 -12.04
CA ARG A 148 -22.35 5.54 -12.92
C ARG A 148 -21.99 4.09 -12.61
N THR A 149 -23.02 3.25 -12.48
CA THR A 149 -22.86 1.80 -12.38
C THR A 149 -22.87 1.18 -13.76
N LEU A 150 -22.01 0.19 -13.98
CA LEU A 150 -22.12 -0.66 -15.17
C LEU A 150 -23.08 -1.81 -14.84
N MET A 151 -24.18 -1.89 -15.59
CA MET A 151 -25.18 -2.95 -15.45
C MET A 151 -25.38 -3.67 -16.76
N THR A 152 -25.92 -4.89 -16.68
CA THR A 152 -26.30 -5.69 -17.84
C THR A 152 -27.82 -5.86 -17.85
N LEU A 153 -28.44 -5.69 -19.02
CA LEU A 153 -29.86 -5.97 -19.19
C LEU A 153 -30.04 -7.46 -19.44
N ASN A 154 -30.65 -8.20 -18.51
CA ASN A 154 -30.79 -9.66 -18.66
C ASN A 154 -31.55 -10.06 -19.95
N ALA A 155 -32.50 -9.24 -20.39
CA ALA A 155 -33.31 -9.49 -21.58
C ALA A 155 -32.51 -9.45 -22.89
N THR A 156 -31.50 -8.56 -22.99
CA THR A 156 -30.73 -8.34 -24.24
C THR A 156 -29.23 -8.57 -24.08
N GLN A 157 -28.77 -8.91 -22.87
CA GLN A 157 -27.36 -9.03 -22.47
C GLN A 157 -26.51 -7.80 -22.80
N ARG A 158 -27.16 -6.64 -22.89
CA ARG A 158 -26.50 -5.38 -23.25
C ARG A 158 -25.99 -4.67 -22.01
N TYR A 159 -24.73 -4.25 -22.05
CA TYR A 159 -24.13 -3.41 -21.02
C TYR A 159 -24.56 -1.96 -21.17
N PHE A 160 -24.93 -1.33 -20.04
CA PHE A 160 -25.31 0.06 -19.97
C PHE A 160 -24.83 0.71 -18.66
N PHE A 161 -24.69 2.02 -18.69
CA PHE A 161 -24.40 2.82 -17.51
C PHE A 161 -25.68 3.34 -16.89
N ALA A 162 -25.87 3.13 -15.59
CA ALA A 162 -27.04 3.58 -14.87
C ALA A 162 -26.67 4.48 -13.69
N THR A 163 -27.44 5.55 -13.52
CA THR A 163 -27.54 6.35 -12.31
C THR A 163 -29.00 6.37 -11.86
N PRO A 164 -29.32 6.84 -10.64
CA PRO A 164 -30.70 6.96 -10.16
C PRO A 164 -31.57 7.93 -10.97
N THR A 165 -31.00 8.66 -11.92
CA THR A 165 -31.71 9.70 -12.70
C THR A 165 -31.53 9.55 -14.21
N GLN A 166 -30.54 8.80 -14.67
CA GLN A 166 -30.26 8.64 -16.10
C GLN A 166 -29.66 7.26 -16.43
N VAL A 167 -29.95 6.78 -17.63
CA VAL A 167 -29.37 5.57 -18.21
C VAL A 167 -28.69 5.92 -19.53
N GLY A 168 -27.43 5.55 -19.69
CA GLY A 168 -26.66 5.76 -20.92
C GLY A 168 -26.13 4.45 -21.48
N SER A 169 -26.04 4.33 -22.80
CA SER A 169 -25.30 3.24 -23.43
C SER A 169 -23.79 3.40 -23.21
N LEU A 170 -22.98 2.38 -23.53
CA LEU A 170 -21.52 2.46 -23.40
C LEU A 170 -20.91 3.67 -24.13
N GLY A 171 -21.47 4.05 -25.28
CA GLY A 171 -21.04 5.22 -26.05
C GLY A 171 -21.36 6.56 -25.38
N SER A 172 -22.25 6.60 -24.38
CA SER A 172 -22.67 7.83 -23.69
C SER A 172 -21.58 8.44 -22.79
N ILE A 173 -20.40 7.82 -22.70
CA ILE A 173 -19.21 8.39 -22.06
C ILE A 173 -18.50 9.38 -23.01
N ILE A 174 -18.63 9.19 -24.32
CA ILE A 174 -17.94 9.99 -25.32
C ILE A 174 -18.68 11.34 -25.48
N PRO A 175 -17.99 12.49 -25.57
CA PRO A 175 -18.63 13.81 -25.68
C PRO A 175 -19.62 13.95 -26.84
N PHE A 176 -19.40 13.22 -27.94
CA PHE A 176 -20.26 13.20 -29.14
C PHE A 176 -21.08 11.91 -29.26
N GLY A 177 -21.17 11.13 -28.19
CA GLY A 177 -21.88 9.86 -28.18
C GLY A 177 -23.41 9.99 -28.04
N PRO A 178 -24.11 8.85 -28.01
CA PRO A 178 -25.54 8.79 -27.74
C PRO A 178 -25.86 9.47 -26.40
N ARG A 179 -26.98 10.20 -26.35
CA ARG A 179 -27.36 10.92 -25.12
C ARG A 179 -28.06 9.98 -24.15
N SER A 180 -27.80 10.16 -22.86
CA SER A 180 -28.44 9.36 -21.80
C SER A 180 -29.94 9.63 -21.73
N LEU A 181 -30.73 8.58 -21.50
CA LEU A 181 -32.16 8.60 -21.25
C LEU A 181 -32.44 9.03 -19.81
N LYS A 182 -33.27 10.05 -19.59
CA LYS A 182 -33.69 10.49 -18.24
C LYS A 182 -35.14 10.10 -17.97
N ALA A 183 -35.53 10.06 -16.69
CA ALA A 183 -36.94 9.79 -16.32
C ALA A 183 -37.93 10.75 -17.00
N ALA A 184 -37.57 12.02 -17.16
CA ALA A 184 -38.39 13.01 -17.87
C ALA A 184 -38.54 12.74 -19.37
N ASP A 185 -37.61 11.99 -19.99
CA ASP A 185 -37.70 11.64 -21.40
C ASP A 185 -38.70 10.48 -21.65
N CYS A 186 -39.13 9.77 -20.59
CA CYS A 186 -40.05 8.64 -20.70
C CYS A 186 -41.49 9.02 -21.06
N THR A 187 -41.82 10.31 -21.08
CA THR A 187 -43.11 10.81 -21.62
C THR A 187 -43.11 10.93 -23.14
N ARG A 188 -41.93 10.85 -23.78
CA ARG A 188 -41.77 10.89 -25.24
C ARG A 188 -42.01 9.52 -25.88
N PRO A 189 -42.39 9.48 -27.17
CA PRO A 189 -42.50 8.21 -27.89
C PRO A 189 -41.17 7.44 -27.88
N ALA A 190 -41.25 6.12 -27.69
CA ALA A 190 -40.10 5.23 -27.56
C ALA A 190 -39.15 5.29 -28.77
N SER A 191 -39.71 5.46 -29.98
CA SER A 191 -38.96 5.60 -31.24
C SER A 191 -38.01 6.80 -31.25
N ALA A 192 -38.46 7.96 -30.73
CA ALA A 192 -37.63 9.16 -30.65
C ALA A 192 -36.48 9.01 -29.64
N ASN A 193 -36.73 8.31 -28.54
CA ASN A 193 -35.72 8.03 -27.52
C ASN A 193 -34.71 6.98 -28.01
N ALA A 194 -35.16 5.96 -28.75
CA ALA A 194 -34.31 4.92 -29.32
C ALA A 194 -33.24 5.51 -30.25
N GLN A 195 -33.64 6.40 -31.16
CA GLN A 195 -32.71 7.08 -32.09
C GLN A 195 -31.64 7.92 -31.38
N ARG A 196 -31.99 8.56 -30.25
CA ARG A 196 -31.09 9.48 -29.54
C ARG A 196 -30.16 8.78 -28.55
N SER A 197 -30.62 7.70 -27.93
CA SER A 197 -29.93 6.99 -26.85
C SER A 197 -29.12 5.79 -27.33
N GLY A 198 -29.40 5.31 -28.55
CA GLY A 198 -28.77 4.11 -29.12
C GLY A 198 -29.29 2.79 -28.55
N PHE A 199 -30.40 2.84 -27.80
CA PHE A 199 -31.17 1.68 -27.33
C PHE A 199 -32.26 1.32 -28.33
N THR A 200 -32.71 0.07 -28.34
CA THR A 200 -33.90 -0.33 -29.13
C THR A 200 -35.17 0.19 -28.47
N GLU A 201 -36.29 0.26 -29.20
CA GLU A 201 -37.58 0.71 -28.63
C GLU A 201 -38.03 -0.17 -27.46
N GLN A 202 -37.81 -1.48 -27.57
CA GLN A 202 -38.08 -2.43 -26.49
C GLN A 202 -37.21 -2.13 -25.25
N GLU A 203 -35.91 -1.88 -25.45
CA GLU A 203 -35.00 -1.51 -24.36
C GLU A 203 -35.41 -0.18 -23.71
N VAL A 204 -35.83 0.82 -24.49
CA VAL A 204 -36.33 2.10 -23.96
C VAL A 204 -37.55 1.87 -23.06
N GLY A 205 -38.49 1.02 -23.46
CA GLY A 205 -39.66 0.69 -22.64
C GLY A 205 -39.27 0.09 -21.28
N ILE A 206 -38.33 -0.86 -21.27
CA ILE A 206 -37.82 -1.50 -20.06
C ILE A 206 -37.03 -0.50 -19.19
N LEU A 207 -36.19 0.32 -19.79
CA LEU A 207 -35.38 1.30 -19.05
C LEU A 207 -36.25 2.41 -18.43
N CYS A 208 -37.35 2.78 -19.10
CA CYS A 208 -38.30 3.76 -18.58
C CYS A 208 -39.12 3.23 -17.40
N SER A 209 -39.49 1.95 -17.38
CA SER A 209 -40.13 1.36 -16.20
C SER A 209 -39.18 1.32 -15.01
N ILE A 210 -37.90 1.04 -15.23
CA ILE A 210 -36.85 1.06 -14.19
C ILE A 210 -36.61 2.49 -13.67
N LEU A 211 -36.56 3.50 -14.55
CA LEU A 211 -36.31 4.89 -14.15
C LEU A 211 -37.47 5.53 -13.36
N THR A 212 -38.70 5.11 -13.64
CA THR A 212 -39.91 5.62 -12.96
C THR A 212 -40.25 4.87 -11.69
N ASP A 213 -39.74 3.64 -11.52
CA ASP A 213 -39.92 2.87 -10.30
C ASP A 213 -39.02 3.36 -9.15
N SER A 214 -39.65 3.70 -8.02
CA SER A 214 -38.95 4.09 -6.80
C SER A 214 -38.11 2.96 -6.19
N GLY A 215 -38.53 1.69 -6.36
CA GLY A 215 -37.81 0.52 -5.89
C GLY A 215 -36.50 0.31 -6.64
N ALA A 216 -36.54 0.38 -7.96
CA ALA A 216 -35.36 0.37 -8.82
C ALA A 216 -34.36 1.49 -8.49
N ASN A 217 -34.84 2.71 -8.23
CA ASN A 217 -33.97 3.82 -7.85
C ASN A 217 -33.26 3.59 -6.49
N ALA A 218 -33.94 3.00 -5.51
CA ALA A 218 -33.34 2.63 -4.24
C ALA A 218 -32.27 1.53 -4.42
N PHE A 219 -32.55 0.54 -5.28
CA PHE A 219 -31.58 -0.49 -5.65
C PHE A 219 -30.34 0.11 -6.32
N LEU A 220 -30.50 1.01 -7.31
CA LEU A 220 -29.38 1.69 -7.98
C LEU A 220 -28.50 2.49 -7.02
N LYS A 221 -29.10 3.23 -6.07
CA LYS A 221 -28.36 3.96 -5.05
C LYS A 221 -27.54 3.03 -4.15
N ARG A 222 -28.13 1.89 -3.75
CA ARG A 222 -27.42 0.88 -2.97
C ARG A 222 -26.26 0.28 -3.75
N THR A 223 -26.48 -0.11 -5.01
CA THR A 223 -25.44 -0.69 -5.86
C THR A 223 -24.30 0.31 -6.13
N LEU A 224 -24.61 1.60 -6.32
CA LEU A 224 -23.60 2.66 -6.40
C LEU A 224 -22.76 2.74 -5.12
N ALA A 225 -23.42 2.73 -3.95
CA ALA A 225 -22.71 2.76 -2.68
C ALA A 225 -21.83 1.52 -2.49
N GLU A 226 -22.32 0.33 -2.87
CA GLU A 226 -21.56 -0.92 -2.81
C GLU A 226 -20.36 -0.91 -3.79
N GLN A 227 -20.52 -0.38 -5.00
CA GLN A 227 -19.44 -0.18 -5.96
C GLN A 227 -18.40 0.80 -5.42
N PHE A 228 -18.82 1.94 -4.86
CA PHE A 228 -17.93 2.92 -4.25
C PHE A 228 -17.09 2.28 -3.13
N TRP A 229 -17.73 1.60 -2.19
CA TRP A 229 -17.02 0.92 -1.10
C TRP A 229 -16.09 -0.18 -1.60
N SER A 230 -16.47 -0.89 -2.66
CA SER A 230 -15.63 -1.91 -3.29
C SER A 230 -14.39 -1.29 -3.94
N SER A 231 -14.55 -0.18 -4.67
CA SER A 231 -13.45 0.58 -5.27
C SER A 231 -12.52 1.17 -4.20
N VAL A 232 -13.06 1.70 -3.10
CA VAL A 232 -12.27 2.19 -1.96
C VAL A 232 -11.44 1.06 -1.34
N LYS A 233 -12.03 -0.12 -1.11
CA LYS A 233 -11.31 -1.29 -0.59
C LYS A 233 -10.20 -1.73 -1.53
N LEU A 234 -10.49 -1.82 -2.83
CA LEU A 234 -9.51 -2.22 -3.84
C LEU A 234 -8.36 -1.22 -3.94
N PHE A 235 -8.67 0.08 -3.92
CA PHE A 235 -7.67 1.14 -3.85
C PHE A 235 -6.79 1.01 -2.61
N GLY A 236 -7.36 0.85 -1.43
CA GLY A 236 -6.61 0.67 -0.18
C GLY A 236 -5.65 -0.53 -0.22
N VAL A 237 -6.13 -1.69 -0.68
CA VAL A 237 -5.30 -2.90 -0.82
C VAL A 237 -4.18 -2.70 -1.84
N SER A 238 -4.50 -2.16 -3.02
CA SER A 238 -3.50 -1.92 -4.06
C SER A 238 -2.44 -0.91 -3.63
N ALA A 239 -2.81 0.14 -2.90
CA ALA A 239 -1.88 1.14 -2.36
C ALA A 239 -0.90 0.51 -1.34
N VAL A 240 -1.40 -0.36 -0.48
CA VAL A 240 -0.57 -1.11 0.48
C VAL A 240 0.40 -2.07 -0.23
N LEU A 241 -0.08 -2.81 -1.23
CA LEU A 241 0.76 -3.71 -2.02
C LEU A 241 1.80 -2.96 -2.85
N PHE A 242 1.42 -1.82 -3.43
CA PHE A 242 2.34 -0.89 -4.11
C PHE A 242 3.43 -0.42 -3.15
N TRP A 243 3.06 0.04 -1.96
CA TRP A 243 4.00 0.46 -0.91
C TRP A 243 4.99 -0.66 -0.57
N MET A 244 4.51 -1.86 -0.23
CA MET A 244 5.39 -2.99 0.09
C MET A 244 6.33 -3.36 -1.07
N SER A 245 5.80 -3.37 -2.30
CA SER A 245 6.58 -3.66 -3.51
C SER A 245 7.67 -2.62 -3.72
N PHE A 246 7.35 -1.34 -3.56
CA PHE A 246 8.26 -0.21 -3.69
C PHE A 246 9.44 -0.31 -2.72
N PHE A 247 9.18 -0.53 -1.43
CA PHE A 247 10.25 -0.69 -0.44
C PHE A 247 11.09 -1.95 -0.69
N SER A 248 10.48 -3.06 -1.10
CA SER A 248 11.22 -4.28 -1.43
C SER A 248 12.13 -4.12 -2.67
N TRP A 249 11.69 -3.31 -3.64
CA TRP A 249 12.44 -3.01 -4.85
C TRP A 249 13.61 -2.08 -4.53
N ILE A 250 13.36 -0.94 -3.87
CA ILE A 250 14.40 0.01 -3.44
C ILE A 250 15.43 -0.67 -2.55
N ALA A 251 15.03 -1.52 -1.62
CA ALA A 251 15.96 -2.21 -0.74
C ALA A 251 16.97 -3.05 -1.50
N GLY A 252 16.51 -3.86 -2.45
CA GLY A 252 17.44 -4.66 -3.24
C GLY A 252 18.23 -3.86 -4.27
N VAL A 253 17.74 -2.73 -4.79
CA VAL A 253 18.53 -1.83 -5.66
C VAL A 253 19.64 -1.16 -4.85
N SER A 254 19.32 -0.66 -3.66
CA SER A 254 20.27 -0.01 -2.74
C SER A 254 21.34 -1.00 -2.30
N ALA A 255 20.93 -2.22 -1.92
CA ALA A 255 21.86 -3.28 -1.52
C ALA A 255 22.79 -3.71 -2.65
N LYS A 256 22.29 -3.84 -3.89
CA LYS A 256 23.15 -4.12 -5.07
C LYS A 256 24.13 -3.00 -5.35
N LYS A 257 23.68 -1.74 -5.25
CA LYS A 257 24.54 -0.57 -5.46
C LYS A 257 25.63 -0.49 -4.39
N LEU A 258 25.32 -0.85 -3.15
CA LEU A 258 26.28 -0.90 -2.05
C LEU A 258 27.25 -2.07 -2.20
N ALA A 259 26.77 -3.27 -2.56
CA ALA A 259 27.62 -4.43 -2.82
C ALA A 259 28.60 -4.20 -3.98
N GLY A 260 28.17 -3.51 -5.03
CA GLY A 260 29.03 -3.14 -6.16
C GLY A 260 30.16 -2.17 -5.80
N ARG A 261 30.10 -1.50 -4.64
CA ARG A 261 31.19 -0.63 -4.16
C ARG A 261 32.32 -1.39 -3.47
N GLN A 262 32.13 -2.67 -3.14
CA GLN A 262 33.13 -3.53 -2.48
C GLN A 262 33.85 -2.85 -1.31
N ILE A 263 33.08 -2.18 -0.45
CA ILE A 263 33.63 -1.42 0.68
C ILE A 263 34.15 -2.40 1.74
N ASP A 264 35.37 -2.15 2.22
CA ASP A 264 35.99 -2.95 3.28
C ASP A 264 35.20 -2.80 4.60
N PRO A 265 34.76 -3.91 5.25
CA PRO A 265 34.08 -3.87 6.54
C PRO A 265 34.99 -3.47 7.72
N ALA A 266 36.32 -3.43 7.53
CA ALA A 266 37.28 -3.09 8.58
C ALA A 266 37.21 -1.61 8.99
N VAL A 267 37.26 -1.36 10.30
CA VAL A 267 37.48 -0.01 10.86
C VAL A 267 38.92 0.02 11.38
N PRO A 268 39.79 0.90 10.84
CA PRO A 268 41.14 1.04 11.35
C PRO A 268 41.08 1.49 12.82
N GLY A 269 41.60 0.66 13.74
CA GLY A 269 41.81 1.03 15.15
C GLY A 269 41.23 0.08 16.21
N THR A 270 40.33 -0.86 15.89
CA THR A 270 39.76 -1.76 16.93
C THR A 270 40.71 -2.90 17.35
N GLN A 271 41.80 -3.15 16.61
CA GLN A 271 42.82 -4.15 16.99
C GLN A 271 43.99 -3.59 17.81
N LEU A 272 44.10 -2.26 17.97
CA LEU A 272 45.26 -1.66 18.64
C LEU A 272 45.14 -1.57 20.17
N SER A 273 43.94 -1.79 20.74
CA SER A 273 43.71 -1.72 22.19
C SER A 273 43.81 -3.06 22.92
N LEU A 274 43.87 -4.19 22.21
CA LEU A 274 44.01 -5.54 22.83
C LEU A 274 45.47 -6.00 22.98
N GLY A 275 46.44 -5.21 22.53
CA GLY A 275 47.88 -5.55 22.56
C GLY A 275 48.74 -4.74 23.54
N LEU A 276 48.14 -3.93 24.43
CA LEU A 276 48.88 -3.05 25.36
C LEU A 276 48.60 -3.34 26.84
N SER A 277 48.07 -4.53 27.17
CA SER A 277 47.99 -5.03 28.54
C SER A 277 48.80 -6.32 28.69
N THR A 278 50.12 -6.19 28.64
CA THR A 278 51.09 -7.14 29.23
C THR A 278 52.17 -6.35 29.93
#